data_AF-A0A2V8DKP9-F1
#
_entry.id   AF-A0A2V8DKP9-F1
#
_cell.length_a   1.000
_cell.length_b   1.000
_cell.length_c   1.000
_cell.angle_alpha   90.00
_cell.angle_beta   90.00
_cell.angle_gamma   90.00
#
_symmetry.space_group_name_H-M   'P 1'
#
loop_
_entity.id
_entity.type
_entity.pdbx_description
1 polymer ?
#
loop_
_entity_poly.entity_id
_entity_poly.type
_entity_poly.pdbx_seq_one_letter_code
_entity_poly.pdbx_strand_id
1 'polypeptide(L)'
;MWKQDTSVNPPSPRPDPSAKAAPGDGGASSKVVMDLGRSVVIKGELSASEDLTLYGHMDGSVKLPDHTLTIGPDADIRAEVAAKAVVVMGALTGNVTASERVEIRATGSVTGDIASPNLAIVEGGCLQGKVEMPQARSSEQARPMA
;
A
#
# COMPACT_ATOMS: atom_id res chain seq x y z
N MET A 1 18.80 -33.39 70.17
CA MET A 1 17.48 -32.88 69.76
C MET A 1 17.70 -31.70 68.81
N TRP A 2 17.25 -31.82 67.55
CA TRP A 2 16.68 -30.79 66.64
C TRP A 2 17.21 -29.34 66.80
N LYS A 3 17.67 -28.57 65.80
CA LYS A 3 17.50 -28.62 64.34
C LYS A 3 18.35 -27.52 63.65
N GLN A 4 18.80 -27.86 62.45
CA GLN A 4 18.83 -27.08 61.19
C GLN A 4 19.81 -25.93 60.92
N ASP A 5 20.43 -26.15 59.76
CA ASP A 5 21.34 -25.38 58.93
C ASP A 5 20.62 -24.30 58.10
N THR A 6 21.43 -23.46 57.46
CA THR A 6 21.21 -22.86 56.12
C THR A 6 20.80 -21.38 56.06
N SER A 7 21.83 -20.57 55.79
CA SER A 7 21.96 -19.65 54.63
C SER A 7 20.93 -18.54 54.40
N VAL A 8 21.41 -17.29 54.45
CA VAL A 8 20.72 -16.11 53.91
C VAL A 8 21.66 -15.31 53.01
N ASN A 9 21.65 -15.67 51.72
CA ASN A 9 21.80 -14.77 50.56
C ASN A 9 21.08 -15.48 49.38
N PRO A 10 20.25 -14.82 48.56
CA PRO A 10 20.73 -13.88 47.53
C PRO A 10 19.80 -12.67 47.20
N PRO A 11 20.32 -11.64 46.50
CA PRO A 11 19.49 -10.67 45.78
C PRO A 11 19.13 -11.23 44.40
N SER A 12 17.84 -11.20 44.02
CA SER A 12 17.39 -11.33 42.63
C SER A 12 15.98 -10.77 42.47
N PRO A 13 15.78 -9.67 41.73
CA PRO A 13 14.46 -9.29 41.24
C PRO A 13 14.03 -10.27 40.15
N ARG A 14 12.79 -10.75 40.26
CA ARG A 14 12.17 -11.67 39.30
C ARG A 14 12.08 -10.99 37.93
N PRO A 15 12.46 -11.65 36.81
CA PRO A 15 12.14 -11.16 35.48
C PRO A 15 10.64 -11.35 35.21
N ASP A 16 10.00 -10.28 34.76
CA ASP A 16 8.63 -10.20 34.29
C ASP A 16 8.36 -11.18 33.13
N PRO A 17 7.12 -11.70 33.00
CA PRO A 17 6.75 -12.59 31.90
C PRO A 17 6.69 -11.81 30.57
N SER A 18 7.78 -11.85 29.82
CA SER A 18 7.80 -11.49 28.40
C SER A 18 7.46 -12.72 27.55
N ALA A 19 6.24 -12.76 27.01
CA ALA A 19 5.90 -13.38 25.72
C ALA A 19 4.40 -13.26 25.42
N LYS A 20 3.98 -12.13 24.83
CA LYS A 20 2.99 -12.19 23.74
C LYS A 20 3.28 -11.05 22.77
N ALA A 21 3.57 -11.46 21.55
CA ALA A 21 3.91 -10.61 20.42
C ALA A 21 2.91 -9.45 20.23
N ALA A 22 3.46 -8.34 19.75
CA ALA A 22 2.76 -7.13 19.34
C ALA A 22 1.51 -7.42 18.48
N PRO A 23 0.55 -6.48 18.50
CA PRO A 23 0.44 -5.66 17.32
C PRO A 23 0.83 -4.24 17.67
N GLY A 24 1.80 -3.70 16.92
CA GLY A 24 1.92 -2.25 16.83
C GLY A 24 0.58 -1.77 16.28
N ASP A 25 -0.12 -1.00 17.08
CA ASP A 25 -1.20 -0.13 16.63
C ASP A 25 -0.53 0.95 15.76
N GLY A 26 -0.15 0.53 14.56
CA GLY A 26 0.40 1.39 13.53
C GLY A 26 -0.75 2.27 13.09
N GLY A 27 -0.80 3.47 13.65
CA GLY A 27 -1.86 4.44 13.49
C GLY A 27 -2.45 4.40 12.08
N ALA A 28 -3.65 3.85 11.99
CA ALA A 28 -4.54 4.15 10.89
C ALA A 28 -4.87 5.63 11.04
N SER A 29 -4.05 6.48 10.40
CA SER A 29 -4.41 7.85 10.10
C SER A 29 -5.83 7.77 9.58
N SER A 30 -6.77 8.35 10.34
CA SER A 30 -8.17 8.48 9.98
C SER A 30 -8.29 9.45 8.80
N LYS A 31 -7.72 9.06 7.67
CA LYS A 31 -8.17 9.50 6.37
C LYS A 31 -9.51 8.78 6.21
N VAL A 32 -10.55 9.51 5.85
CA VAL A 32 -11.81 8.91 5.45
C VAL A 32 -11.49 8.11 4.19
N VAL A 33 -11.26 6.81 4.37
CA VAL A 33 -11.00 5.88 3.29
C VAL A 33 -12.30 5.17 3.03
N MET A 34 -12.88 5.38 1.86
CA MET A 34 -14.01 4.58 1.42
C MET A 34 -13.49 3.17 1.11
N ASP A 35 -13.89 2.22 1.96
CA ASP A 35 -13.58 0.81 1.82
C ASP A 35 -14.67 0.13 0.99
N LEU A 36 -14.29 -0.42 -0.16
CA LEU A 36 -15.18 -1.21 -0.97
C LEU A 36 -14.91 -2.69 -0.75
N GLY A 37 -15.88 -3.35 -0.12
CA GLY A 37 -15.79 -4.74 0.31
C GLY A 37 -15.58 -5.74 -0.84
N ARG A 38 -15.10 -6.93 -0.46
CA ARG A 38 -14.67 -8.02 -1.36
C ARG A 38 -15.73 -8.55 -2.34
N SER A 39 -17.01 -8.35 -2.07
CA SER A 39 -18.14 -8.78 -2.91
C SER A 39 -18.75 -7.65 -3.75
N VAL A 40 -18.15 -6.46 -3.73
CA VAL A 40 -18.58 -5.33 -4.55
C VAL A 40 -18.10 -5.53 -5.98
N VAL A 41 -19.03 -5.41 -6.93
CA VAL A 41 -18.73 -5.38 -8.37
C VAL A 41 -19.16 -4.02 -8.91
N ILE A 42 -18.20 -3.19 -9.27
CA ILE A 42 -18.47 -1.90 -9.90
C ILE A 42 -18.44 -2.09 -11.41
N LYS A 43 -19.48 -1.65 -12.10
CA LYS A 43 -19.55 -1.61 -13.57
C LYS A 43 -19.89 -0.20 -14.03
N GLY A 44 -18.98 0.46 -14.73
CA GLY A 44 -19.17 1.82 -15.25
C GLY A 44 -18.07 2.79 -14.84
N GLU A 45 -18.43 4.06 -14.66
CA GLU A 45 -17.49 5.12 -14.25
C GLU A 45 -17.56 5.35 -12.73
N LEU A 46 -16.42 5.28 -12.07
CA LEU A 46 -16.21 5.63 -10.67
C LEU A 46 -15.43 6.95 -10.61
N SER A 47 -16.08 8.00 -10.13
CA SER A 47 -15.43 9.28 -9.83
C SER A 47 -15.47 9.53 -8.33
N ALA A 48 -14.32 9.88 -7.75
CA ALA A 48 -14.22 10.18 -6.33
C ALA A 48 -13.27 11.34 -6.06
N SER A 49 -13.60 12.09 -5.01
CA SER A 49 -12.85 13.27 -4.53
C SER A 49 -12.20 13.00 -3.17
N GLU A 50 -11.94 11.74 -2.85
CA GLU A 50 -11.36 11.26 -1.60
C GLU A 50 -10.45 10.06 -1.89
N ASP A 51 -9.60 9.69 -0.92
CA ASP A 51 -8.77 8.50 -1.05
C ASP A 51 -9.63 7.24 -0.95
N LEU A 52 -9.34 6.29 -1.84
CA LEU A 52 -10.24 5.16 -2.07
C LEU A 52 -9.46 3.86 -1.96
N THR A 53 -10.04 2.87 -1.28
CA THR A 53 -9.47 1.53 -1.24
C THR A 53 -10.43 0.50 -1.80
N LEU A 54 -9.95 -0.26 -2.78
CA LEU A 54 -10.72 -1.28 -3.49
C LEU A 54 -10.25 -2.67 -3.07
N TYR A 55 -11.16 -3.51 -2.56
CA TYR A 55 -10.88 -4.92 -2.23
C TYR A 55 -11.70 -5.91 -3.07
N GLY A 56 -12.44 -5.44 -4.08
CA GLY A 56 -13.37 -6.24 -4.87
C GLY A 56 -13.08 -6.24 -6.38
N HIS A 57 -14.12 -6.45 -7.18
CA HIS A 57 -14.03 -6.43 -8.63
C HIS A 57 -14.47 -5.09 -9.19
N MET A 58 -13.72 -4.57 -10.16
CA MET A 58 -14.12 -3.37 -10.89
C MET A 58 -13.99 -3.57 -12.39
N ASP A 59 -14.98 -3.12 -13.13
CA ASP A 59 -15.00 -3.10 -14.59
C ASP A 59 -15.44 -1.71 -15.06
N GLY A 60 -14.61 -1.01 -15.85
CA GLY A 60 -14.96 0.30 -16.41
C GLY A 60 -13.86 1.36 -16.30
N SER A 61 -14.15 2.52 -15.69
CA SER A 61 -13.19 3.63 -15.58
C SER A 61 -13.18 4.25 -14.17
N VAL A 62 -11.99 4.55 -13.66
CA VAL A 62 -11.74 5.17 -12.36
C VAL A 62 -11.12 6.54 -12.59
N LYS A 63 -11.73 7.60 -12.05
CA LYS A 63 -11.22 8.97 -12.14
C LYS A 63 -11.06 9.59 -10.75
N LEU A 64 -9.81 9.73 -10.32
CA LEU A 64 -9.38 10.36 -9.06
C LEU A 64 -8.17 11.27 -9.28
N PRO A 65 -8.28 12.34 -10.10
CA PRO A 65 -7.14 13.13 -10.57
C PRO A 65 -6.26 13.71 -9.46
N ASP A 66 -6.81 13.97 -8.27
CA ASP A 66 -6.13 14.61 -7.14
C ASP A 66 -5.93 13.69 -5.92
N HIS A 67 -6.38 12.43 -5.99
CA HIS A 67 -6.43 11.52 -4.83
C HIS A 67 -5.64 10.23 -5.04
N THR A 68 -5.45 9.50 -3.95
CA THR A 68 -4.74 8.23 -3.95
C THR A 68 -5.73 7.08 -4.11
N LEU A 69 -5.47 6.22 -5.09
CA LEU A 69 -6.17 4.95 -5.23
C LEU A 69 -5.32 3.83 -4.63
N THR A 70 -5.89 3.10 -3.68
CA THR A 70 -5.27 1.90 -3.11
C THR A 70 -6.05 0.67 -3.56
N ILE A 71 -5.33 -0.33 -4.05
CA ILE A 71 -5.90 -1.60 -4.47
C ILE A 71 -5.43 -2.66 -3.48
N GLY A 72 -6.38 -3.28 -2.80
CA GLY A 72 -6.15 -4.34 -1.85
C GLY A 72 -5.65 -5.63 -2.51
N PRO A 73 -5.15 -6.59 -1.71
CA PRO A 73 -4.55 -7.84 -2.22
C PRO A 73 -5.55 -8.77 -2.92
N ASP A 74 -6.83 -8.76 -2.52
CA ASP A 74 -7.89 -9.60 -3.10
C ASP A 74 -8.69 -8.90 -4.23
N ALA A 75 -8.24 -7.75 -4.71
CA ALA A 75 -8.94 -6.98 -5.74
C ALA A 75 -8.55 -7.40 -7.16
N ASP A 76 -9.53 -7.42 -8.08
CA ASP A 76 -9.34 -7.60 -9.53
C ASP A 76 -9.95 -6.41 -10.26
N ILE A 77 -9.09 -5.53 -10.76
CA ILE A 77 -9.51 -4.30 -11.44
C ILE A 77 -9.33 -4.47 -12.95
N ARG A 78 -10.41 -4.34 -13.70
CA ARG A 78 -10.45 -4.35 -15.17
C ARG A 78 -10.94 -3.01 -15.68
N ALA A 79 -10.10 -2.00 -15.55
CA ALA A 79 -10.53 -0.63 -15.79
C ALA A 79 -9.40 0.29 -16.24
N GLU A 80 -9.79 1.41 -16.83
CA GLU A 80 -8.90 2.54 -17.03
C GLU A 80 -8.85 3.36 -15.74
N VAL A 81 -7.68 3.44 -15.11
CA VAL A 81 -7.47 4.12 -13.84
C VAL A 81 -6.71 5.42 -14.08
N ALA A 82 -7.32 6.56 -13.75
CA ALA A 82 -6.67 7.87 -13.76
C ALA A 82 -6.61 8.42 -12.33
N ALA A 83 -5.42 8.49 -11.73
CA ALA A 83 -5.25 9.00 -10.38
C ALA A 83 -3.97 9.82 -10.18
N LYS A 84 -3.85 10.51 -9.04
CA LYS A 84 -2.60 11.20 -8.67
C LYS A 84 -1.53 10.20 -8.25
N ALA A 85 -1.89 9.34 -7.31
CA ALA A 85 -1.04 8.27 -6.78
C ALA A 85 -1.81 6.94 -6.79
N VAL A 86 -1.14 5.84 -7.16
CA VAL A 86 -1.75 4.51 -7.20
C VAL A 86 -0.91 3.53 -6.41
N VAL A 87 -1.51 2.83 -5.46
CA VAL A 87 -0.89 1.74 -4.70
C VAL A 87 -1.55 0.42 -5.09
N VAL A 88 -0.78 -0.50 -5.66
CA VAL A 88 -1.29 -1.78 -6.15
C VAL A 88 -0.80 -2.94 -5.28
N MET A 89 -1.71 -3.62 -4.57
CA MET A 89 -1.40 -4.85 -3.81
C MET A 89 -2.02 -6.12 -4.42
N GLY A 90 -3.00 -5.99 -5.32
CA GLY A 90 -3.74 -7.10 -5.94
C GLY A 90 -3.53 -7.20 -7.45
N ALA A 91 -4.55 -7.69 -8.17
CA ALA A 91 -4.52 -7.84 -9.62
C ALA A 91 -5.15 -6.62 -10.32
N LEU A 92 -4.41 -6.02 -11.25
CA LEU A 92 -4.90 -4.95 -12.11
C LEU A 92 -4.66 -5.34 -13.56
N THR A 93 -5.71 -5.28 -14.37
CA THR A 93 -5.68 -5.47 -15.82
C THR A 93 -6.28 -4.25 -16.51
N GLY A 94 -5.49 -3.45 -17.21
CA GLY A 94 -6.00 -2.25 -17.86
C GLY A 94 -4.98 -1.13 -18.00
N ASN A 95 -5.47 0.06 -18.36
CA ASN A 95 -4.64 1.24 -18.53
C ASN A 95 -4.56 2.02 -17.21
N VAL A 96 -3.36 2.23 -16.68
CA VAL A 96 -3.12 2.97 -15.44
C VAL A 96 -2.41 4.28 -15.76
N THR A 97 -3.12 5.38 -15.65
CA THR A 97 -2.58 6.73 -15.72
C THR A 97 -2.40 7.29 -14.32
N ALA A 98 -1.15 7.53 -13.92
CA ALA A 98 -0.81 8.20 -12.68
C ALA A 98 -0.03 9.49 -12.93
N SER A 99 -0.49 10.59 -12.34
CA SER A 99 0.11 11.91 -12.55
C SER A 99 1.40 12.12 -11.75
N GLU A 100 1.55 11.50 -10.57
CA GLU A 100 2.74 11.65 -9.73
C GLU A 100 3.51 10.34 -9.55
N ARG A 101 2.87 9.31 -8.97
CA ARG A 101 3.56 8.07 -8.59
C ARG A 101 2.68 6.83 -8.63
N VAL A 102 3.28 5.70 -8.98
CA VAL A 102 2.69 4.37 -8.87
C VAL A 102 3.58 3.52 -7.97
N GLU A 103 2.98 2.84 -7.00
CA GLU A 103 3.65 1.95 -6.06
C GLU A 103 3.04 0.55 -6.16
N ILE A 104 3.82 -0.42 -6.62
CA ILE A 104 3.43 -1.83 -6.67
C ILE A 104 4.01 -2.52 -5.44
N ARG A 105 3.15 -3.12 -4.61
CA ARG A 105 3.51 -3.81 -3.35
C ARG A 105 3.72 -5.31 -3.57
N ALA A 106 4.05 -6.04 -2.50
CA ALA A 106 4.65 -7.38 -2.52
C ALA A 106 3.83 -8.54 -3.12
N THR A 107 2.63 -8.29 -3.64
CA THR A 107 1.79 -9.26 -4.37
C THR A 107 1.06 -8.60 -5.55
N GLY A 108 1.38 -7.34 -5.85
CA GLY A 108 0.70 -6.58 -6.90
C GLY A 108 1.06 -7.13 -8.27
N SER A 109 0.06 -7.49 -9.06
CA SER A 109 0.22 -7.95 -10.44
C SER A 109 -0.47 -6.97 -11.37
N VAL A 110 0.29 -6.26 -12.19
CA VAL A 110 -0.25 -5.33 -13.19
C VAL A 110 -0.07 -5.90 -14.59
N THR A 111 -1.17 -6.05 -15.32
CA THR A 111 -1.19 -6.49 -16.72
C THR A 111 -1.79 -5.40 -17.60
N GLY A 112 -0.98 -4.64 -18.34
CA GLY A 112 -1.49 -3.59 -19.21
C GLY A 112 -0.53 -2.41 -19.41
N ASP A 113 -1.10 -1.30 -19.89
CA ASP A 113 -0.38 -0.06 -20.16
C ASP A 113 -0.32 0.81 -18.89
N ILE A 114 0.87 1.21 -18.45
CA ILE A 114 1.05 2.11 -17.30
C ILE A 114 1.69 3.40 -17.78
N ALA A 115 0.98 4.52 -17.64
CA ALA A 115 1.48 5.86 -17.85
C ALA A 115 1.78 6.54 -16.51
N SER A 116 3.05 6.65 -16.11
CA SER A 116 3.42 7.34 -14.86
C SER A 116 4.85 7.88 -14.85
N PRO A 117 5.10 9.07 -14.27
CA PRO A 117 6.46 9.62 -14.21
C PRO A 117 7.34 8.96 -13.14
N ASN A 118 6.75 8.46 -12.05
CA ASN A 118 7.47 7.70 -11.02
C ASN A 118 6.79 6.35 -10.77
N LEU A 119 7.57 5.27 -10.86
CA LEU A 119 7.12 3.91 -10.57
C LEU A 119 8.05 3.28 -9.53
N ALA A 120 7.49 2.82 -8.41
CA ALA A 120 8.19 2.07 -7.38
C ALA A 120 7.62 0.66 -7.30
N ILE A 121 8.48 -0.35 -7.32
CA ILE A 121 8.10 -1.76 -7.23
C ILE A 121 8.79 -2.34 -6.01
N VAL A 122 7.98 -2.87 -5.08
CA VAL A 122 8.44 -3.59 -3.88
C VAL A 122 8.62 -5.07 -4.23
N GLU A 123 9.46 -5.77 -3.48
CA GLU A 123 9.73 -7.20 -3.66
C GLU A 123 8.44 -8.02 -3.74
N GLY A 124 8.24 -8.76 -4.84
CA GLY A 124 7.05 -9.56 -5.12
C GLY A 124 6.01 -8.91 -6.04
N GLY A 125 6.22 -7.65 -6.43
CA GLY A 125 5.44 -7.00 -7.49
C GLY A 125 5.78 -7.54 -8.87
N CYS A 126 4.76 -7.93 -9.63
CA CYS A 126 4.87 -8.38 -11.02
C CYS A 126 4.22 -7.34 -11.95
N LEU A 127 4.95 -6.95 -12.98
CA LEU A 127 4.50 -6.03 -14.01
C LEU A 127 4.64 -6.71 -15.38
N GLN A 128 3.54 -6.79 -16.12
CA GLN A 128 3.49 -7.31 -17.49
C GLN A 128 2.77 -6.31 -18.39
N GLY A 129 3.47 -5.71 -19.34
CA GLY A 129 2.86 -4.82 -20.32
C GLY A 129 3.77 -3.68 -20.72
N LYS A 130 3.17 -2.61 -21.21
CA LYS A 130 3.89 -1.43 -21.69
C LYS A 130 3.90 -0.37 -20.58
N VAL A 131 5.07 0.18 -20.30
CA VAL A 131 5.19 1.31 -19.37
C VAL A 131 5.62 2.53 -20.15
N GLU A 132 4.79 3.56 -20.13
CA GLU A 132 5.11 4.87 -20.62
C GLU A 132 5.44 5.74 -19.41
N MET A 133 6.68 6.20 -19.36
CA MET A 133 7.09 7.17 -18.37
C MET A 133 7.10 8.54 -19.05
N PRO A 134 5.97 9.30 -19.05
CA PRO A 134 6.00 10.66 -19.52
C PRO A 134 6.97 11.42 -18.63
N GLN A 135 8.10 11.82 -19.21
CA GLN A 135 9.17 12.48 -18.49
C GLN A 135 8.65 13.85 -18.03
N ALA A 136 8.08 13.91 -16.83
CA ALA A 136 7.90 15.16 -16.13
C ALA A 136 9.31 15.69 -15.89
N ARG A 137 9.69 16.73 -16.64
CA ARG A 137 11.00 17.35 -16.56
C ARG A 137 11.38 17.53 -15.09
N SER A 138 12.31 16.71 -14.60
CA SER A 138 13.02 16.98 -13.35
C SER A 138 13.88 18.21 -13.59
N SER A 139 13.29 19.39 -13.38
CA SER A 139 14.07 20.58 -13.09
C SER A 139 14.56 20.50 -11.64
N GLU A 140 15.87 20.75 -11.47
CA GLU A 140 16.48 21.20 -10.21
C GLU A 140 17.01 20.15 -9.21
N GLN A 141 17.91 19.27 -9.68
CA GLN A 141 19.09 18.89 -8.89
C GLN A 141 20.36 19.41 -9.58
N ALA A 142 20.43 20.73 -9.70
CA ALA A 142 21.69 21.46 -9.85
C ALA A 142 21.70 22.55 -8.78
N ARG A 143 22.05 22.18 -7.53
CA ARG A 143 22.61 23.15 -6.60
C ARG A 143 24.13 23.14 -6.75
N PRO A 144 24.75 24.02 -7.55
CA PRO A 144 26.12 24.44 -7.30
C PRO A 144 26.07 25.60 -6.30
N MET A 145 26.48 25.36 -5.06
CA MET A 145 26.90 26.41 -4.12
C MET A 145 27.90 25.75 -3.17
N ALA A 146 29.11 26.25 -2.94
CA ALA A 146 29.92 27.32 -3.50
C ALA A 146 31.36 27.01 -3.10
#